data_AF-A0A355TU60-F1
#
_entry.id   AF-A0A355TU60-F1
#
_cell.length_a   1.000
_cell.length_b   1.000
_cell.length_c   1.000
_cell.angle_alpha   90.00
_cell.angle_beta   90.00
_cell.angle_gamma   90.00
#
_symmetry.space_group_name_H-M   'P 1'
#
loop_
_entity.id
_entity.type
_entity.pdbx_description
1 polymer ?
#
loop_
_entity_poly.entity_id
_entity_poly.type
_entity_poly.pdbx_seq_one_letter_code
_entity_poly.pdbx_strand_id
1 'polypeptide(L)'
;MEIGDFINKISVKPFFYHDKCDKYDYLVAVGCGAVAGLIDAFLVGAPGDSKLQTWTDSQVDKAVMGFAKMCGWKDNGKEASAIGFLEKKFPVNYDQRHMADVGGALNMSSKNHHMKSLAHSPDIVGLFFSILNQFTSTSTFLSDGKFITIKTDTFELRGSNFISKLFCGFVNWLGHIMSDVAGSSGSVGQGGRGSGVVIPFYELLQLCNFGSFQVGQDRNTLAILATKVFQAGYDARWGLTMAIPVVLCNLSIKLIWALKHYFHYKRPLKECIPSIQHDDLRIMLLIGQGVLCLMDGADAYIRSGGNCLAFFLRLNLIAWYKFSLLVFKEICIRSGISLPLQKQLDAYIRINEALDEYISQLEKIDYERFKQETSAYKQLLERINCANSEADLTGILKNEYHNLGIPLPYKGSFDSFMQDKSSRLEFC
;
A
#
# COMPACT_ATOMS: atom_id res chain seq x y z
N MET A 1 -44.62 -17.47 -7.15
CA MET A 1 -43.43 -17.15 -6.32
C MET A 1 -42.48 -18.31 -6.51
N GLU A 2 -41.61 -18.21 -7.52
CA GLU A 2 -40.73 -19.29 -7.96
C GLU A 2 -39.41 -19.29 -7.18
N ILE A 3 -38.80 -20.47 -7.07
CA ILE A 3 -37.55 -20.76 -6.34
C ILE A 3 -36.37 -19.89 -6.80
N GLY A 4 -36.48 -19.23 -7.97
CA GLY A 4 -35.50 -18.26 -8.47
C GLY A 4 -35.36 -16.98 -7.63
N ASP A 5 -36.42 -16.56 -6.93
CA ASP A 5 -36.38 -15.30 -6.14
C ASP A 5 -35.63 -15.44 -4.81
N PHE A 6 -35.41 -16.67 -4.32
CA PHE A 6 -34.69 -16.91 -3.08
C PHE A 6 -33.16 -16.86 -3.25
N ILE A 7 -32.67 -17.14 -4.46
CA ILE A 7 -31.23 -17.15 -4.77
C ILE A 7 -30.67 -15.71 -4.89
N ASN A 8 -31.51 -14.73 -5.22
CA ASN A 8 -31.08 -13.32 -5.36
C ASN A 8 -30.87 -12.56 -4.03
N LYS A 9 -31.16 -13.17 -2.88
CA LYS A 9 -31.00 -12.53 -1.55
C LYS A 9 -29.74 -12.93 -0.79
N ILE A 10 -28.98 -13.90 -1.28
CA ILE A 10 -27.68 -14.26 -0.71
C ILE A 10 -26.63 -13.71 -1.67
N SER A 11 -26.05 -12.55 -1.34
CA SER A 11 -24.80 -12.11 -1.96
C SER A 11 -23.83 -13.29 -1.90
N VAL A 12 -23.47 -13.87 -3.05
CA VAL A 12 -22.60 -15.06 -3.15
C VAL A 12 -21.13 -14.69 -2.93
N LYS A 13 -20.82 -13.38 -2.92
CA LYS A 13 -19.47 -12.83 -2.74
C LYS A 13 -18.75 -13.31 -1.47
N PRO A 14 -19.38 -13.44 -0.29
CA PRO A 14 -18.68 -13.88 0.92
C PRO A 14 -18.22 -15.34 0.87
N PHE A 15 -18.91 -16.20 0.11
CA PHE A 15 -18.50 -17.61 -0.05
C PHE A 15 -17.23 -17.74 -0.89
N PHE A 16 -17.04 -16.86 -1.87
CA PHE A 16 -15.86 -16.85 -2.75
C PHE A 16 -14.56 -16.49 -2.02
N TYR A 17 -14.62 -15.60 -1.03
CA TYR A 17 -13.43 -15.24 -0.26
C TYR A 17 -12.80 -16.42 0.50
N HIS A 18 -13.56 -17.50 0.70
CA HIS A 18 -13.14 -18.67 1.46
C HIS A 18 -12.84 -19.91 0.60
N ASP A 19 -12.65 -19.73 -0.71
CA ASP A 19 -12.20 -20.81 -1.58
C ASP A 19 -10.83 -21.33 -1.15
N LYS A 20 -10.65 -22.66 -1.28
CA LYS A 20 -9.39 -23.34 -0.94
C LYS A 20 -8.55 -23.52 -2.20
N CYS A 21 -7.22 -23.44 -2.05
CA CYS A 21 -6.29 -23.76 -3.13
C CYS A 21 -6.52 -25.19 -3.65
N ASP A 22 -6.51 -25.34 -4.97
CA ASP A 22 -6.37 -26.63 -5.62
C ASP A 22 -4.92 -26.93 -5.99
N LYS A 23 -4.69 -28.11 -6.57
CA LYS A 23 -3.36 -28.57 -6.99
C LYS A 23 -2.66 -27.63 -7.97
N TYR A 24 -3.40 -26.95 -8.85
CA TYR A 24 -2.83 -26.04 -9.83
C TYR A 24 -2.42 -24.73 -9.17
N ASP A 25 -3.16 -24.26 -8.16
CA ASP A 25 -2.79 -23.07 -7.39
C ASP A 25 -1.45 -23.27 -6.68
N TYR A 26 -1.24 -24.43 -6.07
CA TYR A 26 0.04 -24.79 -5.46
C TYR A 26 1.17 -24.87 -6.48
N LEU A 27 0.95 -25.52 -7.63
CA LEU A 27 1.95 -25.62 -8.70
C LEU A 27 2.33 -24.25 -9.26
N VAL A 28 1.35 -23.37 -9.48
CA VAL A 28 1.58 -22.00 -9.94
C VAL A 28 2.38 -21.21 -8.90
N ALA A 29 1.98 -21.27 -7.62
CA ALA A 29 2.67 -20.58 -6.55
C ALA A 29 4.15 -21.00 -6.45
N VAL A 30 4.41 -22.31 -6.45
CA VAL A 30 5.77 -22.86 -6.44
C VAL A 30 6.54 -22.44 -7.68
N GLY A 31 5.94 -22.54 -8.87
CA GLY A 31 6.57 -22.15 -10.13
C GLY A 31 6.96 -20.68 -10.17
N CYS A 32 6.06 -19.77 -9.77
CA CYS A 32 6.35 -18.34 -9.69
C CYS A 32 7.44 -18.03 -8.66
N GLY A 33 7.41 -18.70 -7.50
CA GLY A 33 8.46 -18.58 -6.48
C GLY A 33 9.81 -19.05 -6.99
N ALA A 34 9.85 -20.17 -7.72
CA ALA A 34 11.06 -20.72 -8.28
C ALA A 34 11.68 -19.82 -9.36
N VAL A 35 10.86 -19.29 -10.27
CA VAL A 35 11.31 -18.33 -11.29
C VAL A 35 11.89 -17.08 -10.63
N ALA A 36 11.22 -16.54 -9.60
CA ALA A 36 11.74 -15.39 -8.87
C ALA A 36 13.05 -15.72 -8.14
N GLY A 37 13.18 -16.92 -7.55
CA GLY A 37 14.42 -17.36 -6.91
C GLY A 37 15.59 -17.50 -7.89
N LEU A 38 15.33 -17.95 -9.12
CA LEU A 38 16.36 -17.96 -10.18
C LEU A 38 16.76 -16.53 -10.58
N ILE A 39 15.79 -15.63 -10.73
CA ILE A 39 16.07 -14.21 -11.02
C ILE A 39 16.94 -13.60 -9.91
N ASP A 40 16.60 -13.89 -8.66
CA ASP A 40 17.34 -13.41 -7.50
C ASP A 40 18.79 -13.94 -7.50
N ALA A 41 18.97 -15.25 -7.60
CA ALA A 41 20.28 -15.90 -7.58
C ALA A 41 21.21 -15.49 -8.75
N PHE A 42 20.66 -15.31 -9.96
CA PHE A 42 21.45 -15.09 -11.18
C PHE A 42 21.50 -13.65 -11.69
N LEU A 43 20.51 -12.81 -11.35
CA LEU A 43 20.42 -11.42 -11.83
C LEU A 43 20.56 -10.39 -10.70
N VAL A 44 20.08 -10.69 -9.50
CA VAL A 44 20.30 -9.83 -8.31
C VAL A 44 21.69 -10.10 -7.73
N GLY A 45 21.93 -11.27 -7.13
CA GLY A 45 23.24 -11.63 -6.58
C GLY A 45 23.69 -10.75 -5.40
N ALA A 46 24.96 -10.35 -5.38
CA ALA A 46 25.52 -9.45 -4.35
C ALA A 46 25.79 -8.05 -4.94
N PRO A 47 25.84 -6.99 -4.10
CA PRO A 47 26.25 -5.66 -4.55
C PRO A 47 27.59 -5.71 -5.30
N GLY A 48 27.65 -5.08 -6.47
CA GLY A 48 28.83 -5.06 -7.35
C GLY A 48 28.90 -6.19 -8.38
N ASP A 49 28.30 -7.35 -8.10
CA ASP A 49 28.25 -8.49 -9.04
C ASP A 49 26.91 -8.57 -9.81
N SER A 50 25.96 -7.69 -9.46
CA SER A 50 24.59 -7.71 -9.97
C SER A 50 24.46 -7.25 -11.42
N LYS A 51 23.56 -7.89 -12.17
CA LYS A 51 23.17 -7.45 -13.52
C LYS A 51 22.06 -6.39 -13.52
N LEU A 52 21.31 -6.29 -12.42
CA LEU A 52 20.17 -5.38 -12.31
C LEU A 52 20.50 -4.08 -11.57
N GLN A 53 21.57 -4.06 -10.77
CA GLN A 53 21.95 -2.90 -9.97
C GLN A 53 22.14 -1.64 -10.81
N THR A 54 22.87 -1.70 -11.94
CA THR A 54 23.09 -0.52 -12.79
C THR A 54 21.78 0.06 -13.33
N TRP A 55 20.82 -0.81 -13.66
CA TRP A 55 19.50 -0.36 -14.11
C TRP A 55 18.75 0.35 -12.98
N THR A 56 18.76 -0.23 -11.77
CA THR A 56 18.11 0.34 -10.58
C THR A 56 18.73 1.67 -10.17
N ASP A 57 20.06 1.73 -10.06
CA ASP A 57 20.80 2.94 -9.72
C ASP A 57 20.44 4.06 -10.73
N SER A 58 20.39 3.77 -12.03
CA SER A 58 19.97 4.73 -13.06
C SER A 58 18.52 5.22 -12.90
N GLN A 59 17.58 4.37 -12.42
CA GLN A 59 16.22 4.84 -12.14
C GLN A 59 16.20 5.80 -10.95
N VAL A 60 17.00 5.52 -9.92
CA VAL A 60 17.12 6.39 -8.75
C VAL A 60 17.73 7.73 -9.15
N ASP A 61 18.80 7.73 -9.94
CA ASP A 61 19.42 8.96 -10.44
C ASP A 61 18.42 9.83 -11.21
N LYS A 62 17.61 9.22 -12.09
CA LYS A 62 16.54 9.92 -12.81
C LYS A 62 15.48 10.48 -11.87
N ALA A 63 15.10 9.76 -10.82
CA ALA A 63 14.15 10.24 -9.83
C ALA A 63 14.71 11.45 -9.06
N VAL A 64 15.98 11.39 -8.65
CA VAL A 64 16.68 12.50 -7.98
C VAL A 64 16.79 13.72 -8.91
N MET A 65 17.17 13.53 -10.17
CA MET A 65 17.20 14.60 -11.17
C MET A 65 15.80 15.19 -11.41
N GLY A 66 14.77 14.36 -11.48
CA GLY A 66 13.37 14.78 -11.62
C GLY A 66 12.92 15.64 -10.43
N PHE A 67 13.21 15.18 -9.21
CA PHE A 67 12.93 15.93 -7.99
C PHE A 67 13.71 17.27 -7.93
N ALA A 68 14.98 17.26 -8.31
CA ALA A 68 15.80 18.46 -8.41
C ALA A 68 15.18 19.48 -9.39
N LYS A 69 14.70 19.03 -10.56
CA LYS A 69 13.99 19.88 -11.53
C LYS A 69 12.72 20.50 -10.94
N MET A 70 11.91 19.71 -10.24
CA MET A 70 10.72 20.21 -9.53
C MET A 70 11.09 21.26 -8.47
N CYS A 71 12.28 21.14 -7.90
CA CYS A 71 12.85 22.09 -6.96
C CYS A 71 13.57 23.27 -7.65
N GLY A 72 13.52 23.40 -8.98
CA GLY A 72 14.11 24.53 -9.71
C GLY A 72 15.58 24.37 -10.12
N TRP A 73 16.12 23.16 -10.06
CA TRP A 73 17.41 22.85 -10.68
C TRP A 73 17.30 22.95 -12.20
N LYS A 74 18.27 23.64 -12.82
CA LYS A 74 18.39 23.71 -14.28
C LYS A 74 19.18 22.50 -14.76
N ASP A 75 18.52 21.66 -15.55
CA ASP A 75 19.11 20.44 -16.07
C ASP A 75 20.34 20.73 -16.93
N ASN A 76 21.46 20.13 -16.54
CA ASN A 76 22.71 20.15 -17.30
C ASN A 76 23.20 18.73 -17.64
N GLY A 77 22.33 17.72 -17.46
CA GLY A 77 22.62 16.32 -17.75
C GLY A 77 23.61 15.65 -16.80
N LYS A 78 23.99 16.28 -15.69
CA LYS A 78 24.95 15.73 -14.73
C LYS A 78 24.26 15.40 -13.40
N GLU A 79 24.27 14.13 -13.02
CA GLU A 79 23.65 13.62 -11.79
C GLU A 79 24.27 14.29 -10.55
N ALA A 80 25.60 14.36 -10.49
CA ALA A 80 26.34 15.02 -9.40
C ALA A 80 25.93 16.49 -9.20
N SER A 81 25.54 17.19 -10.28
CA SER A 81 25.07 18.58 -10.22
C SER A 81 23.66 18.67 -9.63
N ALA A 82 22.78 17.72 -9.95
CA ALA A 82 21.45 17.64 -9.35
C ALA A 82 21.53 17.36 -7.84
N ILE A 83 22.36 16.37 -7.45
CA ILE A 83 22.60 16.02 -6.05
C ILE A 83 23.17 17.23 -5.30
N GLY A 84 24.22 17.87 -5.83
CA GLY A 84 24.85 19.03 -5.19
C GLY A 84 23.93 20.25 -5.10
N PHE A 85 22.94 20.37 -5.98
CA PHE A 85 21.89 21.40 -5.85
C PHE A 85 20.95 21.09 -4.68
N LEU A 86 20.51 19.84 -4.55
CA LEU A 86 19.63 19.40 -3.45
C LEU A 86 20.33 19.49 -2.09
N GLU A 87 21.59 19.05 -1.99
CA GLU A 87 22.44 19.17 -0.79
C GLU A 87 22.49 20.62 -0.29
N LYS A 88 22.59 21.60 -1.20
CA LYS A 88 22.60 23.04 -0.86
C LYS A 88 21.22 23.60 -0.55
N LYS A 89 20.18 23.08 -1.18
CA LYS A 89 18.81 23.58 -1.06
C LYS A 89 18.13 23.10 0.21
N PHE A 90 18.48 21.91 0.69
CA PHE A 90 17.91 21.26 1.87
C PHE A 90 19.00 21.00 2.93
N PRO A 91 19.65 22.06 3.46
CA PRO A 91 20.66 21.88 4.48
C PRO A 91 20.03 21.39 5.78
N VAL A 92 20.76 20.55 6.50
CA VAL A 92 20.37 20.04 7.82
C VAL A 92 21.56 20.14 8.77
N ASN A 93 21.28 20.22 10.07
CA ASN A 93 22.32 20.34 11.10
C ASN A 93 22.91 19.01 11.57
N TYR A 94 22.39 17.88 11.09
CA TYR A 94 22.76 16.53 11.50
C TYR A 94 23.54 15.73 10.43
N ASP A 95 24.04 16.41 9.38
CA ASP A 95 24.82 15.82 8.27
C ASP A 95 26.34 15.78 8.58
N GLN A 96 26.72 15.31 9.77
CA GLN A 96 28.12 15.11 10.12
C GLN A 96 28.68 13.87 9.39
N ARG A 97 29.85 14.01 8.75
CA ARG A 97 30.38 13.00 7.81
C ARG A 97 31.46 12.12 8.42
N HIS A 98 32.24 12.67 9.35
CA HIS A 98 33.40 11.98 9.93
C HIS A 98 33.50 12.21 11.44
N MET A 99 34.30 11.38 12.12
CA MET A 99 34.55 11.47 13.57
C MET A 99 34.96 12.87 14.06
N ALA A 100 35.70 13.63 13.24
CA ALA A 100 36.09 15.00 13.58
C ALA A 100 34.90 15.94 13.73
N ASP A 101 33.86 15.77 12.90
CA ASP A 101 32.66 16.61 12.88
C ASP A 101 31.79 16.45 14.14
N VAL A 102 32.00 15.34 14.88
CA VAL A 102 31.30 15.03 16.13
C VAL A 102 32.20 15.17 17.35
N GLY A 103 33.35 15.84 17.22
CA GLY A 103 34.30 16.06 18.31
C GLY A 103 34.87 14.77 18.91
N GLY A 104 34.94 13.69 18.11
CA GLY A 104 35.41 12.38 18.57
C GLY A 104 34.39 11.59 19.40
N ALA A 105 33.14 12.03 19.50
CA ALA A 105 32.10 11.37 20.31
C ALA A 105 31.76 9.95 19.83
N LEU A 106 31.90 9.67 18.53
CA LEU A 106 31.73 8.34 17.96
C LEU A 106 32.64 8.11 16.74
N ASN A 107 32.96 6.84 16.48
CA ASN A 107 33.70 6.47 15.28
C ASN A 107 32.76 6.33 14.07
N MET A 108 32.95 7.19 13.07
CA MET A 108 32.20 7.18 11.81
C MET A 108 33.00 7.76 10.65
N SER A 109 32.50 7.48 9.45
CA SER A 109 33.09 7.86 8.16
C SER A 109 31.99 8.20 7.15
N SER A 110 32.39 8.80 6.03
CA SER A 110 31.47 9.09 4.92
C SER A 110 30.76 7.84 4.37
N LYS A 111 31.28 6.64 4.61
CA LYS A 111 30.67 5.37 4.20
C LYS A 111 29.59 4.81 5.13
N ASN A 112 29.46 5.33 6.35
CA ASN A 112 28.51 4.78 7.33
C ASN A 112 27.73 5.83 8.13
N HIS A 113 27.99 7.13 7.94
CA HIS A 113 27.25 8.16 8.65
C HIS A 113 25.74 8.13 8.34
N HIS A 114 25.30 7.86 7.11
CA HIS A 114 23.87 7.66 6.79
C HIS A 114 23.20 6.50 7.54
N MET A 115 23.98 5.52 8.02
CA MET A 115 23.46 4.46 8.86
C MET A 115 23.51 4.82 10.34
N LYS A 116 24.57 5.51 10.78
CA LYS A 116 24.78 5.87 12.19
C LYS A 116 23.91 7.04 12.63
N SER A 117 23.74 8.06 11.80
CA SER A 117 22.89 9.21 12.08
C SER A 117 21.44 8.85 11.74
N LEU A 118 20.59 8.78 12.77
CA LEU A 118 19.23 8.23 12.64
C LEU A 118 18.39 9.03 11.65
N ALA A 119 18.62 10.34 11.57
CA ALA A 119 17.86 11.27 10.73
C ALA A 119 17.99 11.00 9.22
N HIS A 120 19.00 10.24 8.76
CA HIS A 120 19.16 9.87 7.35
C HIS A 120 18.40 8.60 6.95
N SER A 121 17.67 7.96 7.88
CA SER A 121 16.93 6.74 7.58
C SER A 121 15.60 7.09 6.90
N PRO A 122 15.27 6.53 5.72
CA PRO A 122 14.06 6.88 4.97
C PRO A 122 12.80 6.19 5.52
N ASP A 123 12.52 6.41 6.81
CA ASP A 123 11.40 5.83 7.55
C ASP A 123 10.88 6.78 8.63
N ILE A 124 9.91 6.32 9.41
CA ILE A 124 9.26 7.13 10.45
C ILE A 124 10.19 7.45 11.63
N VAL A 125 11.18 6.58 11.91
CA VAL A 125 12.16 6.82 12.98
C VAL A 125 13.11 7.92 12.53
N GLY A 126 13.63 7.84 11.30
CA GLY A 126 14.46 8.88 10.73
C GLY A 126 13.74 10.22 10.60
N LEU A 127 12.47 10.22 10.17
CA LEU A 127 11.64 11.43 10.13
C LEU A 127 11.49 12.07 11.52
N PHE A 128 11.20 11.26 12.54
CA PHE A 128 11.06 11.73 13.92
C PHE A 128 12.34 12.40 14.41
N PHE A 129 13.49 11.73 14.27
CA PHE A 129 14.77 12.26 14.72
C PHE A 129 15.19 13.48 13.91
N SER A 130 14.97 13.49 12.60
CA SER A 130 15.21 14.66 11.76
C SER A 130 14.45 15.90 12.22
N ILE A 131 13.16 15.78 12.50
CA ILE A 131 12.37 16.91 13.00
C ILE A 131 12.90 17.32 14.38
N LEU A 132 13.07 16.38 15.30
CA LEU A 132 13.58 16.65 16.65
C LEU A 132 14.93 17.38 16.63
N ASN A 133 15.85 16.91 15.80
CA ASN A 133 17.21 17.44 15.65
C ASN A 133 17.22 18.85 15.06
N GLN A 134 16.37 19.15 14.08
CA GLN A 134 16.19 20.51 13.54
C GLN A 134 15.61 21.47 14.58
N PHE A 135 14.64 21.03 15.39
CA PHE A 135 14.03 21.86 16.43
C PHE A 135 14.97 22.15 17.60
N THR A 136 15.85 21.21 17.93
CA THR A 136 16.70 21.28 19.13
C THR A 136 18.15 21.67 18.83
N SER A 137 18.52 21.84 17.56
CA SER A 137 19.91 22.03 17.13
C SER A 137 20.83 20.94 17.70
N THR A 138 20.42 19.70 17.52
CA THR A 138 21.18 18.50 17.93
C THR A 138 21.34 17.53 16.76
N SER A 139 22.20 16.54 16.90
CA SER A 139 22.30 15.39 15.99
C SER A 139 22.31 14.11 16.81
N THR A 140 21.46 13.13 16.44
CA THR A 140 21.31 11.88 17.19
C THR A 140 21.80 10.69 16.37
N PHE A 141 22.75 9.97 16.95
CA PHE A 141 23.37 8.78 16.38
C PHE A 141 22.98 7.53 17.15
N LEU A 142 22.95 6.42 16.45
CA LEU A 142 22.87 5.07 17.02
C LEU A 142 24.13 4.31 16.59
N SER A 143 24.93 3.88 17.57
CA SER A 143 26.15 3.09 17.32
C SER A 143 26.34 2.08 18.43
N ASP A 144 26.62 0.83 18.07
CA ASP A 144 27.01 -0.23 19.03
C ASP A 144 26.02 -0.39 20.21
N GLY A 145 24.72 -0.28 19.91
CA GLY A 145 23.63 -0.38 20.88
C GLY A 145 23.39 0.88 21.73
N LYS A 146 24.04 2.00 21.43
CA LYS A 146 23.94 3.24 22.21
C LYS A 146 23.42 4.41 21.38
N PHE A 147 22.53 5.18 21.98
CA PHE A 147 22.14 6.50 21.48
C PHE A 147 23.18 7.52 21.92
N ILE A 148 23.65 8.33 20.97
CA ILE A 148 24.61 9.41 21.21
C ILE A 148 24.03 10.66 20.59
N THR A 149 23.66 11.64 21.41
CA THR A 149 23.16 12.94 20.94
C THR A 149 24.19 14.00 21.23
N ILE A 150 24.56 14.77 20.20
CA ILE A 150 25.47 15.90 20.31
C ILE A 150 24.74 17.20 20.00
N LYS A 151 25.22 18.31 20.55
CA LYS A 151 24.78 19.65 20.14
C LYS A 151 25.46 20.01 18.82
N THR A 152 24.72 20.71 17.97
CA THR A 152 25.21 21.23 16.68
C THR A 152 25.19 22.74 16.72
N ASP A 153 25.71 23.38 15.67
CA ASP A 153 25.47 24.80 15.45
C ASP A 153 23.96 25.07 15.38
N THR A 154 23.58 26.29 15.78
CA THR A 154 22.19 26.73 15.79
C THR A 154 21.60 26.59 14.39
N PHE A 155 20.54 25.80 14.29
CA PHE A 155 19.83 25.58 13.03
C PHE A 155 18.55 26.40 12.98
N GLU A 156 18.44 27.28 11.97
CA GLU A 156 17.24 28.07 11.78
C GLU A 156 16.16 27.26 11.05
N LEU A 157 15.22 26.70 11.82
CA LEU A 157 14.04 26.07 11.25
C LEU A 157 13.03 27.12 10.78
N ARG A 158 12.80 27.16 9.46
CA ARG A 158 11.89 28.12 8.82
C ARG A 158 10.42 27.89 9.22
N GLY A 159 9.66 28.96 9.36
CA GLY A 159 8.22 28.95 9.69
C GLY A 159 7.86 29.98 10.77
N SER A 160 6.69 30.61 10.62
CA SER A 160 6.21 31.65 11.54
C SER A 160 5.54 31.12 12.81
N ASN A 161 5.10 29.85 12.79
CA ASN A 161 4.47 29.17 13.92
C ASN A 161 4.87 27.70 13.99
N PHE A 162 4.49 27.01 15.06
CA PHE A 162 4.83 25.61 15.30
C PHE A 162 4.45 24.68 14.14
N ILE A 163 3.21 24.79 13.62
CA ILE A 163 2.72 23.94 12.53
C ILE A 163 3.53 24.17 11.24
N SER A 164 3.80 25.43 10.90
CA SER A 164 4.63 25.76 9.73
C SER A 164 6.06 25.25 9.88
N LYS A 165 6.66 25.34 11.08
CA LYS A 165 7.99 24.79 11.37
C LYS A 165 8.03 23.27 11.25
N LEU A 166 7.00 22.59 11.75
CA LEU A 166 6.87 21.14 11.60
C LEU A 166 6.80 20.73 10.13
N PHE A 167 5.96 21.42 9.34
CA PHE A 167 5.88 21.17 7.90
C PHE A 167 7.19 21.47 7.17
N CYS A 168 7.84 22.61 7.47
CA CYS A 168 9.15 22.93 6.89
C CYS A 168 10.22 21.90 7.25
N GLY A 169 10.23 21.41 8.50
CA GLY A 169 11.16 20.35 8.93
C GLY A 169 10.93 19.03 8.18
N PHE A 170 9.67 18.65 7.95
CA PHE A 170 9.29 17.50 7.13
C PHE A 170 9.75 17.66 5.67
N VAL A 171 9.47 18.80 5.04
CA VAL A 171 9.87 19.05 3.64
C VAL A 171 11.40 19.10 3.50
N ASN A 172 12.08 19.70 4.47
CA ASN A 172 13.54 19.77 4.49
C ASN A 172 14.17 18.38 4.58
N TRP A 173 13.65 17.53 5.46
CA TRP A 173 14.05 16.13 5.56
C TRP A 173 13.83 15.36 4.26
N LEU A 174 12.64 15.48 3.66
CA LEU A 174 12.33 14.80 2.41
C LEU A 174 13.33 15.20 1.31
N GLY A 175 13.61 16.50 1.18
CA GLY A 175 14.58 16.99 0.21
C GLY A 175 16.02 16.53 0.47
N HIS A 176 16.42 16.45 1.74
CA HIS A 176 17.74 15.98 2.16
C HIS A 176 17.92 14.47 1.92
N ILE A 177 16.95 13.64 2.29
CA ILE A 177 16.98 12.20 1.97
C ILE A 177 17.06 11.95 0.46
N MET A 178 16.38 12.79 -0.34
CA MET A 178 16.41 12.68 -1.79
C MET A 178 17.77 13.04 -2.40
N SER A 179 18.59 13.88 -1.77
CA SER A 179 20.00 14.00 -2.19
C SER A 179 20.79 12.76 -1.82
N ASP A 180 20.61 12.27 -0.59
CA ASP A 180 21.46 11.22 -0.02
C ASP A 180 21.22 9.84 -0.63
N VAL A 181 20.02 9.59 -1.17
CA VAL A 181 19.68 8.28 -1.76
C VAL A 181 20.57 7.89 -2.93
N ALA A 182 21.03 8.86 -3.73
CA ALA A 182 21.96 8.64 -4.84
C ALA A 182 23.44 8.71 -4.42
N GLY A 183 23.72 8.95 -3.14
CA GLY A 183 25.04 9.22 -2.62
C GLY A 183 25.43 10.70 -2.77
N SER A 184 26.71 11.01 -2.51
CA SER A 184 27.17 12.40 -2.50
C SER A 184 27.59 12.91 -3.88
N SER A 185 27.38 14.20 -4.11
CA SER A 185 27.80 14.88 -5.35
C SER A 185 29.29 14.68 -5.67
N GLY A 186 30.14 14.68 -4.66
CA GLY A 186 31.58 14.43 -4.81
C GLY A 186 31.93 13.01 -5.25
N SER A 187 31.26 11.99 -4.70
CA SER A 187 31.51 10.59 -5.07
C SER A 187 31.03 10.31 -6.50
N VAL A 188 29.83 10.78 -6.83
CA VAL A 188 29.22 10.62 -8.16
C VAL A 188 30.01 11.40 -9.20
N GLY A 189 30.47 12.61 -8.88
CA GLY A 189 31.29 13.43 -9.78
C GLY A 189 32.65 12.80 -10.13
N GLN A 190 33.15 11.88 -9.30
CA GLN A 190 34.39 11.12 -9.55
C GLN A 190 34.13 9.75 -10.22
N GLY A 191 32.89 9.46 -10.62
CA GLY A 191 32.50 8.18 -11.23
C GLY A 191 32.24 7.06 -10.22
N GLY A 192 32.17 7.36 -8.92
CA GLY A 192 31.83 6.41 -7.87
C GLY A 192 30.32 6.37 -7.57
N ARG A 193 29.85 5.27 -6.98
CA ARG A 193 28.44 5.10 -6.58
C ARG A 193 28.04 5.91 -5.33
N GLY A 194 29.02 6.24 -4.48
CA GLY A 194 28.78 6.87 -3.17
C GLY A 194 28.03 5.96 -2.18
N SER A 195 27.91 6.41 -0.93
CA SER A 195 27.08 5.75 0.08
C SER A 195 25.66 6.30 -0.01
N GLY A 196 24.67 5.47 -0.37
CA GLY A 196 23.26 5.86 -0.32
C GLY A 196 22.73 5.92 1.12
N VAL A 197 21.44 6.19 1.29
CA VAL A 197 20.75 6.02 2.58
C VAL A 197 20.47 4.54 2.88
N VAL A 198 20.23 4.20 4.14
CA VAL A 198 19.89 2.83 4.54
C VAL A 198 18.57 2.37 3.94
N ILE A 199 18.40 1.05 3.78
CA ILE A 199 17.08 0.46 3.58
C ILE A 199 16.22 0.83 4.81
N PRO A 200 14.94 1.23 4.65
CA PRO A 200 14.08 1.60 5.77
C PRO A 200 14.18 0.63 6.96
N PHE A 201 14.35 1.16 8.17
CA PHE A 201 14.54 0.43 9.44
C PHE A 201 15.82 -0.39 9.59
N TYR A 202 16.73 -0.40 8.61
CA TYR A 202 17.98 -1.17 8.68
C TYR A 202 18.96 -0.59 9.72
N GLU A 203 18.90 0.72 9.98
CA GLU A 203 19.67 1.41 11.01
C GLU A 203 19.42 0.83 12.41
N LEU A 204 18.22 0.30 12.67
CA LEU A 204 17.84 -0.28 13.97
C LEU A 204 18.60 -1.57 14.29
N LEU A 205 19.20 -2.23 13.30
CA LEU A 205 20.09 -3.37 13.54
C LEU A 205 21.30 -2.99 14.41
N GLN A 206 21.64 -1.70 14.50
CA GLN A 206 22.67 -1.23 15.43
C GLN A 206 22.28 -1.36 16.90
N LEU A 207 21.00 -1.55 17.22
CA LEU A 207 20.55 -1.92 18.58
C LEU A 207 20.90 -3.37 18.92
N CYS A 208 21.11 -4.22 17.92
CA CYS A 208 21.42 -5.64 18.10
C CYS A 208 22.91 -5.84 18.45
N ASN A 209 23.34 -5.34 19.61
CA ASN A 209 24.71 -5.51 20.09
C ASN A 209 24.93 -6.88 20.76
N PHE A 210 24.61 -7.95 20.04
CA PHE A 210 24.78 -9.34 20.48
C PHE A 210 25.23 -10.23 19.32
N GLY A 211 25.60 -11.47 19.64
CA GLY A 211 26.09 -12.45 18.67
C GLY A 211 27.60 -12.34 18.40
N SER A 212 28.14 -13.35 17.74
CA SER A 212 29.57 -13.47 17.44
C SER A 212 29.75 -14.02 16.03
N PHE A 213 29.82 -13.12 15.07
CA PHE A 213 29.86 -13.43 13.64
C PHE A 213 31.28 -13.21 13.10
N GLN A 214 31.82 -14.21 12.41
CA GLN A 214 33.14 -14.13 11.81
C GLN A 214 33.10 -13.21 10.59
N VAL A 215 33.86 -12.11 10.62
CA VAL A 215 34.05 -11.22 9.47
C VAL A 215 35.54 -10.97 9.27
N GLY A 216 36.14 -11.67 8.31
CA GLY A 216 37.59 -11.69 8.16
C GLY A 216 38.23 -12.45 9.33
N GLN A 217 39.19 -11.83 10.01
CA GLN A 217 39.86 -12.42 11.18
C GLN A 217 39.14 -12.12 12.51
N ASP A 218 38.26 -11.12 12.53
CA ASP A 218 37.60 -10.65 13.75
C ASP A 218 36.19 -11.18 13.92
N ARG A 219 35.81 -11.41 15.18
CA ARG A 219 34.42 -11.70 15.57
C ARG A 219 33.69 -10.41 15.93
N ASN A 220 32.56 -10.19 15.27
CA ASN A 220 31.79 -8.95 15.36
C ASN A 220 30.35 -9.25 15.84
N THR A 221 29.72 -8.27 16.48
CA THR A 221 28.29 -8.34 16.82
C THR A 221 27.41 -8.13 15.59
N LEU A 222 26.11 -8.42 15.69
CA LEU A 222 25.17 -8.21 14.59
C LEU A 222 25.14 -6.74 14.14
N ALA A 223 25.21 -5.80 15.09
CA ALA A 223 25.31 -4.37 14.81
C ALA A 223 26.49 -4.03 13.88
N ILE A 224 27.71 -4.49 14.23
CA ILE A 224 28.92 -4.22 13.44
C ILE A 224 28.86 -4.94 12.08
N LEU A 225 28.33 -6.17 12.05
CA LEU A 225 28.13 -6.91 10.80
C LEU A 225 27.20 -6.15 9.85
N ALA A 226 26.06 -5.65 10.34
CA ALA A 226 25.11 -4.85 9.56
C ALA A 226 25.77 -3.57 9.03
N THR A 227 26.58 -2.88 9.84
CA THR A 227 27.35 -1.72 9.36
C THR A 227 28.31 -2.09 8.23
N LYS A 228 29.01 -3.23 8.32
CA LYS A 228 29.92 -3.70 7.27
C LYS A 228 29.17 -4.10 5.99
N VAL A 229 28.00 -4.73 6.11
CA VAL A 229 27.12 -5.08 4.98
C VAL A 229 26.65 -3.81 4.26
N PHE A 230 26.17 -2.80 5.02
CA PHE A 230 25.79 -1.51 4.46
C PHE A 230 26.96 -0.83 3.72
N GLN A 231 28.14 -0.78 4.34
CA GLN A 231 29.35 -0.19 3.74
C GLN A 231 29.78 -0.89 2.44
N ALA A 232 29.43 -2.16 2.25
CA ALA A 232 29.70 -2.92 1.04
C ALA A 232 28.63 -2.71 -0.06
N GLY A 233 27.68 -1.78 0.13
CA GLY A 233 26.76 -1.33 -0.91
C GLY A 233 25.29 -1.69 -0.69
N TYR A 234 24.94 -2.24 0.48
CA TYR A 234 23.60 -2.70 0.84
C TYR A 234 22.67 -1.54 1.27
N ASP A 235 22.59 -0.51 0.44
CA ASP A 235 21.81 0.72 0.66
C ASP A 235 20.38 0.62 0.09
N ALA A 236 19.58 1.68 0.21
CA ALA A 236 18.20 1.70 -0.27
C ALA A 236 18.05 1.35 -1.77
N ARG A 237 19.02 1.76 -2.61
CA ARG A 237 19.05 1.43 -4.04
C ARG A 237 19.26 -0.07 -4.26
N TRP A 238 20.12 -0.69 -3.45
CA TRP A 238 20.24 -2.14 -3.42
C TRP A 238 18.95 -2.82 -2.95
N GLY A 239 18.28 -2.25 -1.94
CA GLY A 239 16.92 -2.65 -1.52
C GLY A 239 15.92 -2.68 -2.67
N LEU A 240 15.93 -1.66 -3.54
CA LEU A 240 15.09 -1.65 -4.74
C LEU A 240 15.45 -2.76 -5.74
N THR A 241 16.73 -3.09 -5.89
CA THR A 241 17.18 -4.20 -6.75
C THR A 241 16.67 -5.54 -6.23
N MET A 242 16.80 -5.77 -4.92
CA MET A 242 16.28 -6.96 -4.25
C MET A 242 14.75 -7.07 -4.29
N ALA A 243 14.03 -5.95 -4.38
CA ALA A 243 12.58 -5.95 -4.48
C ALA A 243 12.06 -6.48 -5.83
N ILE A 244 12.87 -6.46 -6.90
CA ILE A 244 12.47 -6.89 -8.25
C ILE A 244 11.92 -8.34 -8.26
N PRO A 245 12.67 -9.37 -7.84
CA PRO A 245 12.14 -10.74 -7.82
C PRO A 245 10.92 -10.90 -6.90
N VAL A 246 10.87 -10.18 -5.77
CA VAL A 246 9.75 -10.20 -4.82
C VAL A 246 8.46 -9.70 -5.48
N VAL A 247 8.53 -8.57 -6.19
CA VAL A 247 7.41 -7.98 -6.92
C VAL A 247 6.99 -8.88 -8.08
N LEU A 248 7.95 -9.41 -8.86
CA LEU A 248 7.66 -10.34 -9.96
C LEU A 248 6.92 -11.58 -9.48
N CYS A 249 7.37 -12.21 -8.38
CA CYS A 249 6.67 -13.34 -7.77
C CYS A 249 5.24 -12.95 -7.38
N ASN A 250 5.08 -11.82 -6.68
CA ASN A 250 3.78 -11.35 -6.21
C ASN A 250 2.79 -11.09 -7.36
N LEU A 251 3.22 -10.36 -8.39
CA LEU A 251 2.38 -9.98 -9.52
C LEU A 251 2.05 -11.17 -10.40
N SER A 252 3.01 -12.08 -10.63
CA SER A 252 2.77 -13.28 -11.44
C SER A 252 1.71 -14.18 -10.81
N ILE A 253 1.79 -14.42 -9.50
CA ILE A 253 0.79 -15.19 -8.75
C ILE A 253 -0.59 -14.55 -8.86
N LYS A 254 -0.67 -13.24 -8.59
CA LYS A 254 -1.93 -12.48 -8.66
C LYS A 254 -2.55 -12.50 -10.06
N LEU A 255 -1.72 -12.35 -11.10
CA LEU A 255 -2.18 -12.37 -12.48
C LEU A 255 -2.72 -13.76 -12.85
N ILE A 256 -1.98 -14.83 -12.60
CA ILE A 256 -2.42 -16.19 -12.94
C ILE A 256 -3.67 -16.56 -12.13
N TRP A 257 -3.72 -16.20 -10.86
CA TRP A 257 -4.91 -16.37 -10.01
C TRP A 257 -6.14 -15.66 -10.61
N ALA A 258 -6.00 -14.39 -11.02
CA ALA A 258 -7.08 -13.62 -11.64
C ALA A 258 -7.53 -14.23 -12.98
N LEU A 259 -6.57 -14.66 -13.81
CA LEU A 259 -6.86 -15.31 -15.10
C LEU A 259 -7.59 -16.64 -14.91
N LYS A 260 -7.18 -17.46 -13.93
CA LYS A 260 -7.88 -18.70 -13.59
C LYS A 260 -9.32 -18.41 -13.17
N HIS A 261 -9.53 -17.44 -12.29
CA HIS A 261 -10.86 -17.08 -11.82
C HIS A 261 -11.79 -16.57 -12.92
N TYR A 262 -11.26 -15.77 -13.84
CA TYR A 262 -12.02 -15.28 -14.96
C TYR A 262 -12.30 -16.36 -16.01
N PHE A 263 -11.28 -17.07 -16.49
CA PHE A 263 -11.44 -17.97 -17.63
C PHE A 263 -11.91 -19.38 -17.27
N HIS A 264 -11.49 -19.93 -16.14
CA HIS A 264 -11.85 -21.29 -15.71
C HIS A 264 -13.17 -21.29 -14.93
N TYR A 265 -13.27 -20.47 -13.89
CA TYR A 265 -14.48 -20.38 -13.07
C TYR A 265 -15.55 -19.44 -13.65
N LYS A 266 -15.28 -18.78 -14.80
CA LYS A 266 -16.23 -17.89 -15.51
C LYS A 266 -16.79 -16.76 -14.64
N ARG A 267 -15.97 -16.24 -13.72
CA ARG A 267 -16.40 -15.19 -12.79
C ARG A 267 -16.36 -13.80 -13.41
N PRO A 268 -17.16 -12.85 -12.92
CA PRO A 268 -17.07 -11.45 -13.34
C PRO A 268 -15.68 -10.84 -13.04
N LEU A 269 -15.18 -9.97 -13.91
CA LEU A 269 -13.88 -9.30 -13.74
C LEU A 269 -13.75 -8.54 -12.42
N LYS A 270 -14.86 -7.94 -11.95
CA LYS A 270 -14.88 -7.20 -10.67
C LYS A 270 -14.53 -8.09 -9.48
N GLU A 271 -14.87 -9.37 -9.54
CA GLU A 271 -14.55 -10.35 -8.49
C GLU A 271 -13.15 -10.94 -8.66
N CYS A 272 -12.55 -10.85 -9.85
CA CYS A 272 -11.21 -11.37 -10.11
C CYS A 272 -10.09 -10.40 -9.67
N ILE A 273 -10.41 -9.33 -8.94
CA ILE A 273 -9.44 -8.34 -8.47
C ILE A 273 -8.68 -8.92 -7.27
N PRO A 274 -7.36 -9.14 -7.37
CA PRO A 274 -6.60 -9.78 -6.29
C PRO A 274 -6.61 -8.93 -5.01
N SER A 275 -7.17 -9.49 -3.94
CA SER A 275 -7.29 -8.83 -2.63
C SER A 275 -6.84 -9.74 -1.48
N ILE A 276 -6.62 -9.16 -0.29
CA ILE A 276 -6.27 -9.94 0.90
C ILE A 276 -7.44 -10.82 1.40
N GLN A 277 -8.66 -10.59 0.90
CA GLN A 277 -9.84 -11.30 1.36
C GLN A 277 -9.88 -12.73 0.85
N HIS A 278 -9.26 -13.03 -0.29
CA HIS A 278 -9.23 -14.37 -0.88
C HIS A 278 -8.24 -15.27 -0.14
N ASP A 279 -8.77 -16.28 0.54
CA ASP A 279 -8.02 -17.25 1.33
C ASP A 279 -7.00 -18.00 0.46
N ASP A 280 -7.43 -18.54 -0.69
CA ASP A 280 -6.56 -19.22 -1.65
C ASP A 280 -5.40 -18.36 -2.14
N LEU A 281 -5.65 -17.11 -2.52
CA LEU A 281 -4.62 -16.18 -2.98
C LEU A 281 -3.60 -15.88 -1.89
N ARG A 282 -4.02 -15.71 -0.62
CA ARG A 282 -3.08 -15.50 0.50
C ARG A 282 -2.15 -16.69 0.65
N ILE A 283 -2.66 -17.92 0.54
CA ILE A 283 -1.84 -19.14 0.62
C ILE A 283 -0.90 -19.27 -0.57
N MET A 284 -1.35 -18.99 -1.79
CA MET A 284 -0.49 -18.98 -2.97
C MET A 284 0.67 -17.98 -2.80
N LEU A 285 0.38 -16.77 -2.33
CA LEU A 285 1.41 -15.75 -2.07
C LEU A 285 2.39 -16.19 -0.98
N LEU A 286 1.91 -16.83 0.09
CA LEU A 286 2.77 -17.35 1.15
C LEU A 286 3.72 -18.42 0.62
N ILE A 287 3.22 -19.36 -0.19
CA ILE A 287 4.01 -20.46 -0.75
C ILE A 287 5.02 -19.94 -1.77
N GLY A 288 4.61 -19.08 -2.71
CA GLY A 288 5.53 -18.54 -3.70
C GLY A 288 6.66 -17.71 -3.10
N GLN A 289 6.36 -16.89 -2.09
CA GLN A 289 7.38 -16.12 -1.38
C GLN A 289 8.27 -17.02 -0.49
N GLY A 290 7.70 -18.10 0.07
CA GLY A 290 8.47 -19.11 0.80
C GLY A 290 9.47 -19.84 -0.09
N VAL A 291 9.07 -20.25 -1.30
CA VAL A 291 9.97 -20.87 -2.28
C VAL A 291 11.07 -19.90 -2.70
N LEU A 292 10.74 -18.63 -2.96
CA LEU A 292 11.74 -17.59 -3.23
C LEU A 292 12.77 -17.49 -2.08
N CYS A 293 12.32 -17.39 -0.82
CA CYS A 293 13.22 -17.31 0.33
C CYS A 293 14.09 -18.55 0.51
N LEU A 294 13.54 -19.74 0.25
CA LEU A 294 14.30 -20.99 0.31
C LEU A 294 15.42 -21.01 -0.73
N MET A 295 15.15 -20.57 -1.96
CA MET A 295 16.15 -20.50 -3.03
C MET A 295 17.20 -19.43 -2.77
N ASP A 296 16.79 -18.23 -2.34
CA ASP A 296 17.68 -17.15 -1.92
C ASP A 296 18.62 -17.62 -0.79
N GLY A 297 18.06 -18.17 0.28
CA GLY A 297 18.85 -18.67 1.41
C GLY A 297 19.82 -19.78 1.01
N ALA A 298 19.43 -20.67 0.09
CA ALA A 298 20.30 -21.70 -0.45
C ALA A 298 21.43 -21.12 -1.31
N ASP A 299 21.14 -20.17 -2.21
CA ASP A 299 22.16 -19.50 -3.03
C ASP A 299 23.16 -18.74 -2.16
N ALA A 300 22.65 -17.94 -1.22
CA ALA A 300 23.47 -17.19 -0.27
C ALA A 300 24.35 -18.13 0.54
N TYR A 301 23.82 -19.24 1.06
CA TYR A 301 24.59 -20.24 1.81
C TYR A 301 25.70 -20.85 0.97
N ILE A 302 25.37 -21.40 -0.21
CA ILE A 302 26.33 -22.08 -1.08
C ILE A 302 27.45 -21.12 -1.53
N ARG A 303 27.10 -19.92 -2.00
CA ARG A 303 28.08 -18.99 -2.57
C ARG A 303 28.85 -18.18 -1.52
N SER A 304 28.35 -18.09 -0.29
CA SER A 304 29.10 -17.44 0.80
C SER A 304 30.35 -18.21 1.23
N GLY A 305 30.42 -19.52 0.96
CA GLY A 305 31.56 -20.35 1.34
C GLY A 305 31.86 -20.34 2.85
N GLY A 306 30.86 -20.09 3.70
CA GLY A 306 31.01 -19.97 5.15
C GLY A 306 31.43 -18.58 5.65
N ASN A 307 31.61 -17.59 4.77
CA ASN A 307 31.85 -16.20 5.16
C ASN A 307 30.52 -15.50 5.49
N CYS A 308 30.38 -15.06 6.75
CA CYS A 308 29.13 -14.45 7.21
C CYS A 308 28.81 -13.14 6.50
N LEU A 309 29.79 -12.27 6.24
CA LEU A 309 29.58 -11.03 5.50
C LEU A 309 29.11 -11.31 4.07
N ALA A 310 29.74 -12.26 3.38
CA ALA A 310 29.36 -12.65 2.02
C ALA A 310 27.95 -13.26 1.97
N PHE A 311 27.55 -14.02 3.01
CA PHE A 311 26.20 -14.55 3.16
C PHE A 311 25.16 -13.42 3.22
N PHE A 312 25.34 -12.45 4.12
CA PHE A 312 24.39 -11.34 4.27
C PHE A 312 24.37 -10.39 3.06
N LEU A 313 25.47 -10.25 2.33
CA LEU A 313 25.49 -9.48 1.08
C LEU A 313 24.68 -10.12 -0.03
N ARG A 314 24.53 -11.45 -0.02
CA ARG A 314 23.74 -12.21 -1.01
C ARG A 314 22.29 -12.39 -0.60
N LEU A 315 22.01 -12.45 0.71
CA LEU A 315 20.68 -12.66 1.23
C LEU A 315 19.72 -11.55 0.77
N ASN A 316 18.56 -11.89 0.24
CA ASN A 316 17.54 -10.93 -0.16
C ASN A 316 16.67 -10.52 1.04
N LEU A 317 17.08 -9.49 1.77
CA LEU A 317 16.36 -9.04 2.97
C LEU A 317 14.90 -8.63 2.69
N ILE A 318 14.59 -8.12 1.49
CA ILE A 318 13.23 -7.71 1.12
C ILE A 318 12.32 -8.94 0.97
N ALA A 319 12.83 -10.04 0.40
CA ALA A 319 12.10 -11.31 0.29
C ALA A 319 11.77 -11.87 1.68
N TRP A 320 12.78 -11.95 2.56
CA TRP A 320 12.60 -12.45 3.93
C TRP A 320 11.65 -11.58 4.75
N TYR A 321 11.74 -10.25 4.63
CA TYR A 321 10.79 -9.34 5.26
C TYR A 321 9.37 -9.57 4.76
N LYS A 322 9.19 -9.66 3.43
CA LYS A 322 7.89 -9.88 2.82
C LYS A 322 7.27 -11.21 3.26
N PHE A 323 8.05 -12.28 3.25
CA PHE A 323 7.61 -13.61 3.69
C PHE A 323 7.23 -13.60 5.17
N SER A 324 8.07 -13.02 6.03
CA SER A 324 7.82 -12.91 7.47
C SER A 324 6.52 -12.15 7.76
N LEU A 325 6.26 -11.04 7.05
CA LEU A 325 5.01 -10.31 7.14
C LEU A 325 3.80 -11.13 6.71
N LEU A 326 3.90 -11.90 5.62
CA LEU A 326 2.81 -12.75 5.15
C LEU A 326 2.50 -13.87 6.15
N VAL A 327 3.53 -14.52 6.68
CA VAL A 327 3.40 -15.55 7.73
C VAL A 327 2.76 -14.97 8.97
N PHE A 328 3.25 -13.82 9.46
CA PHE A 328 2.69 -13.15 10.63
C PHE A 328 1.21 -12.79 10.43
N LYS A 329 0.87 -12.19 9.28
CA LYS A 329 -0.54 -11.87 8.95
C LYS A 329 -1.41 -13.11 8.91
N GLU A 330 -0.95 -14.19 8.29
CA GLU A 330 -1.72 -15.43 8.21
C GLU A 330 -1.89 -16.10 9.58
N ILE A 331 -0.88 -16.03 10.46
CA ILE A 331 -1.00 -16.47 11.86
C ILE A 331 -2.06 -15.64 12.59
N CYS A 332 -2.01 -14.30 12.50
CA CYS A 332 -3.00 -13.44 13.14
C CYS A 332 -4.44 -13.76 12.68
N ILE A 333 -4.63 -13.96 11.37
CA ILE A 333 -5.93 -14.33 10.79
C ILE A 333 -6.41 -15.68 11.35
N ARG A 334 -5.56 -16.72 11.32
CA ARG A 334 -5.93 -18.07 11.78
C ARG A 334 -6.14 -18.17 13.28
N SER A 335 -5.41 -17.39 14.07
CA SER A 335 -5.57 -17.31 15.52
C SER A 335 -6.74 -16.41 15.94
N GLY A 336 -7.46 -15.81 15.00
CA GLY A 336 -8.57 -14.89 15.30
C GLY A 336 -8.12 -13.55 15.92
N ILE A 337 -6.81 -13.25 15.89
CA ILE A 337 -6.25 -11.98 16.34
C ILE A 337 -6.47 -10.97 15.22
N SER A 338 -7.66 -10.39 15.18
CA SER A 338 -7.95 -9.28 14.29
C SER A 338 -7.16 -8.06 14.72
N LEU A 339 -6.23 -7.55 13.90
CA LEU A 339 -5.67 -6.23 14.13
C LEU A 339 -6.81 -5.19 14.13
N PRO A 340 -6.87 -4.26 15.09
CA PRO A 340 -7.95 -3.26 15.18
C PRO A 340 -8.15 -2.48 13.87
N LEU A 341 -7.05 -2.14 13.19
CA LEU A 341 -7.06 -1.47 11.89
C LEU A 341 -7.63 -2.35 10.77
N GLN A 342 -7.33 -3.65 10.79
CA GLN A 342 -7.83 -4.59 9.79
C GLN A 342 -9.34 -4.81 9.96
N LYS A 343 -9.82 -4.88 11.19
CA LYS A 343 -11.26 -4.90 11.51
C LYS A 343 -11.99 -3.66 10.97
N GLN A 344 -11.42 -2.48 11.16
CA GLN A 344 -11.99 -1.24 10.63
C GLN A 344 -11.99 -1.24 9.10
N LEU A 345 -10.88 -1.64 8.47
CA LEU A 345 -10.78 -1.69 7.02
C LEU A 345 -11.77 -2.68 6.40
N ASP A 346 -11.90 -3.87 6.99
CA ASP A 346 -12.86 -4.89 6.55
C ASP A 346 -14.31 -4.41 6.72
N ALA A 347 -14.61 -3.66 7.78
CA ALA A 347 -15.91 -3.03 7.97
C ALA A 347 -16.20 -1.97 6.88
N TYR A 348 -15.22 -1.11 6.56
CA TYR A 348 -15.37 -0.14 5.47
C TYR A 348 -15.57 -0.80 4.12
N ILE A 349 -14.86 -1.90 3.83
CA ILE A 349 -15.05 -2.62 2.57
C ILE A 349 -16.47 -3.20 2.48
N ARG A 350 -16.99 -3.81 3.55
CA ARG A 350 -18.38 -4.31 3.59
C ARG A 350 -19.40 -3.19 3.41
N ILE A 351 -19.16 -2.03 4.03
CA ILE A 351 -20.02 -0.85 3.85
C ILE A 351 -20.02 -0.40 2.40
N ASN A 352 -18.84 -0.31 1.77
CA ASN A 352 -18.74 0.08 0.36
C ASN A 352 -19.44 -0.92 -0.56
N GLU A 353 -19.30 -2.23 -0.32
CA GLU A 353 -20.01 -3.25 -1.09
C GLU A 353 -21.54 -3.11 -0.96
N ALA A 354 -22.04 -2.85 0.25
CA ALA A 354 -23.46 -2.60 0.46
C ALA A 354 -23.93 -1.30 -0.22
N LEU A 355 -23.11 -0.23 -0.17
CA LEU A 355 -23.40 1.03 -0.85
C LEU A 355 -23.45 0.85 -2.38
N ASP A 356 -22.52 0.11 -2.96
CA ASP A 356 -22.52 -0.21 -4.40
C ASP A 356 -23.78 -0.98 -4.82
N GLU A 357 -24.25 -1.90 -3.96
CA GLU A 357 -25.50 -2.63 -4.19
C GLU A 357 -26.70 -1.68 -4.14
N TYR A 358 -26.78 -0.79 -3.15
CA TYR A 358 -27.81 0.25 -3.08
C TYR A 358 -27.77 1.19 -4.29
N ILE A 359 -26.59 1.63 -4.72
CA ILE A 359 -26.44 2.47 -5.91
C ILE A 359 -26.95 1.73 -7.16
N SER A 360 -26.58 0.45 -7.31
CA SER A 360 -27.05 -0.37 -8.43
C SER A 360 -28.57 -0.59 -8.41
N GLN A 361 -29.19 -0.64 -7.23
CA GLN A 361 -30.65 -0.68 -7.10
C GLN A 361 -31.27 0.68 -7.45
N LEU A 362 -30.67 1.79 -7.00
CA LEU A 362 -31.12 3.14 -7.32
C LEU A 362 -31.01 3.45 -8.81
N GLU A 363 -29.95 3.01 -9.49
CA GLU A 363 -29.79 3.16 -10.95
C GLU A 363 -30.89 2.46 -11.76
N LYS A 364 -31.52 1.43 -11.20
CA LYS A 364 -32.65 0.72 -11.84
C LYS A 364 -33.99 1.43 -11.63
N ILE A 365 -34.07 2.39 -10.72
CA ILE A 365 -35.30 3.15 -10.49
C ILE A 365 -35.39 4.23 -11.57
N ASP A 366 -36.47 4.19 -12.35
CA ASP A 366 -36.83 5.29 -13.24
C ASP A 366 -37.31 6.49 -12.40
N TYR A 367 -36.37 7.36 -12.05
CA TYR A 367 -36.60 8.52 -11.20
C TYR A 367 -37.65 9.46 -11.80
N GLU A 368 -37.65 9.64 -13.13
CA GLU A 368 -38.60 10.52 -13.80
C GLU A 368 -40.01 9.94 -13.75
N ARG A 369 -40.17 8.64 -14.00
CA ARG A 369 -41.45 7.96 -13.85
C ARG A 369 -41.96 8.00 -12.41
N PHE A 370 -41.10 7.70 -11.43
CA PHE A 370 -41.47 7.76 -10.01
C PHE A 370 -41.94 9.17 -9.60
N LYS A 371 -41.25 10.20 -10.08
CA LYS A 371 -41.63 11.61 -9.84
C LYS A 371 -42.96 11.94 -10.50
N GLN A 372 -43.20 11.51 -11.73
CA GLN A 372 -44.47 11.70 -12.44
C GLN A 372 -45.64 11.02 -11.70
N GLU A 373 -45.49 9.75 -11.32
CA GLU A 373 -46.51 8.99 -10.58
C GLU A 373 -46.81 9.67 -9.23
N THR A 374 -45.77 10.05 -8.47
CA THR A 374 -45.93 10.72 -7.18
C THR A 374 -46.60 12.09 -7.30
N SER A 375 -46.27 12.86 -8.35
CA SER A 375 -46.92 14.15 -8.63
C SER A 375 -48.41 14.00 -8.96
N ALA A 376 -48.79 12.95 -9.70
CA ALA A 376 -50.20 12.67 -9.99
C ALA A 376 -51.00 12.36 -8.71
N TYR A 377 -50.45 11.54 -7.80
CA TYR A 377 -51.09 11.27 -6.51
C TYR A 377 -51.21 12.51 -5.62
N LYS A 378 -50.21 13.41 -5.63
CA LYS A 378 -50.29 14.68 -4.89
C LYS A 378 -51.41 15.59 -5.42
N GLN A 379 -51.52 15.72 -6.75
CA GLN A 379 -52.60 16.51 -7.35
C GLN A 379 -53.98 15.92 -7.02
N LEU A 380 -54.10 14.60 -6.99
CA LEU A 380 -55.33 13.95 -6.53
C LEU A 380 -55.64 14.27 -5.06
N LEU A 381 -54.65 14.13 -4.17
CA LEU A 381 -54.83 14.46 -2.75
C LEU A 381 -55.27 15.92 -2.54
N GLU A 382 -54.69 16.86 -3.28
CA GLU A 382 -55.11 18.26 -3.25
C GLU A 382 -56.57 18.44 -3.70
N ARG A 383 -56.98 17.79 -4.80
CA ARG A 383 -58.37 17.84 -5.28
C ARG A 383 -59.35 17.26 -4.25
N ILE A 384 -59.01 16.12 -3.65
CA ILE A 384 -59.82 15.48 -2.60
C ILE A 384 -59.97 16.42 -1.40
N ASN A 385 -58.88 17.06 -0.96
CA ASN A 385 -58.91 17.98 0.18
C ASN A 385 -59.71 19.27 -0.09
N CYS A 386 -59.91 19.64 -1.36
CA CYS A 386 -60.73 20.79 -1.76
C CYS A 386 -62.20 20.45 -2.03
N ALA A 387 -62.62 19.19 -1.88
CA ALA A 387 -64.01 18.79 -2.06
C ALA A 387 -64.89 19.30 -0.89
N ASN A 388 -65.91 20.10 -1.21
CA ASN A 388 -66.79 20.72 -0.20
C ASN A 388 -68.13 19.98 -0.01
N SER A 389 -68.36 18.90 -0.76
CA SER A 389 -69.57 18.10 -0.68
C SER A 389 -69.31 16.64 -1.08
N GLU A 390 -70.20 15.74 -0.65
CA GLU A 390 -70.16 14.31 -1.01
C GLU A 390 -70.32 14.08 -2.52
N ALA A 391 -71.12 14.91 -3.18
CA ALA A 391 -71.31 14.88 -4.63
C ALA A 391 -70.02 15.27 -5.38
N ASP A 392 -69.32 16.30 -4.90
CA ASP A 392 -68.05 16.75 -5.48
C ASP A 392 -66.96 15.69 -5.33
N LEU A 393 -66.84 15.10 -4.12
CA LEU A 393 -65.88 14.04 -3.86
C LEU A 393 -66.15 12.81 -4.73
N THR A 394 -67.42 12.42 -4.88
CA THR A 394 -67.83 11.32 -5.74
C THR A 394 -67.48 11.59 -7.21
N GLY A 395 -67.63 12.83 -7.67
CA GLY A 395 -67.23 13.25 -9.01
C GLY A 395 -65.71 13.17 -9.23
N ILE A 396 -64.93 13.64 -8.26
CA ILE A 396 -63.46 13.58 -8.29
C ILE A 396 -62.97 12.13 -8.36
N LEU A 397 -63.50 11.25 -7.50
CA LEU A 397 -63.10 9.84 -7.47
C LEU A 397 -63.47 9.11 -8.77
N LYS A 398 -64.69 9.33 -9.31
CA LYS A 398 -65.09 8.73 -10.60
C LYS A 398 -64.21 9.17 -11.77
N ASN A 399 -63.82 10.44 -11.80
CA ASN A 399 -62.92 10.96 -12.82
C ASN A 399 -61.53 10.32 -12.73
N GLU A 400 -61.03 10.04 -11.52
CA GLU A 400 -59.75 9.33 -11.39
C GLU A 400 -59.82 7.87 -11.79
N TYR A 401 -60.92 7.16 -11.52
CA TYR A 401 -61.13 5.81 -12.05
C TYR A 401 -61.03 5.82 -13.58
N HIS A 402 -61.65 6.81 -14.22
CA HIS A 402 -61.56 7.00 -15.67
C HIS A 402 -60.13 7.33 -16.13
N ASN A 403 -59.44 8.25 -15.46
CA ASN A 403 -58.07 8.66 -15.83
C ASN A 403 -57.04 7.53 -15.66
N LEU A 404 -57.22 6.67 -14.67
CA LEU A 404 -56.39 5.49 -14.42
C LEU A 404 -56.78 4.29 -15.30
N GLY A 405 -57.83 4.40 -16.11
CA GLY A 405 -58.34 3.31 -16.94
C GLY A 405 -58.95 2.15 -16.15
N ILE A 406 -59.35 2.40 -14.89
CA ILE A 406 -59.97 1.41 -14.01
C ILE A 406 -61.48 1.43 -14.25
N PRO A 407 -62.10 0.31 -14.64
CA PRO A 407 -63.54 0.28 -14.84
C PRO A 407 -64.27 0.52 -13.50
N LEU A 408 -65.35 1.30 -13.55
CA LEU A 408 -66.20 1.44 -12.36
C LEU A 408 -66.85 0.09 -12.05
N PRO A 409 -67.04 -0.24 -10.76
CA PRO A 409 -67.57 -1.53 -10.31
C PRO A 409 -69.07 -1.71 -10.60
N TYR A 410 -69.69 -0.76 -11.30
CA TYR A 410 -71.10 -0.74 -11.69
C TYR A 410 -71.29 0.05 -12.99
N LYS A 411 -72.44 -0.15 -13.66
CA LYS A 411 -72.83 0.56 -14.90
C LYS A 411 -74.10 1.38 -14.65
N GLY A 412 -74.13 2.61 -15.16
CA GLY A 412 -75.26 3.53 -14.98
C GLY A 412 -75.21 4.31 -13.64
N SER A 413 -76.37 4.73 -13.13
CA SER A 413 -76.45 5.37 -11.81
C SER A 413 -76.27 4.34 -10.71
N PHE A 414 -75.50 4.68 -9.67
CA PHE A 414 -75.25 3.80 -8.54
C PHE A 414 -76.56 3.36 -7.87
N ASP A 415 -77.48 4.30 -7.63
CA ASP A 415 -78.75 4.02 -6.97
C ASP A 415 -79.63 3.08 -7.80
N SER A 416 -79.63 3.25 -9.12
CA SER A 416 -80.38 2.37 -10.03
C SER A 416 -79.75 0.98 -10.12
N PHE A 417 -78.42 0.89 -10.07
CA PHE A 417 -77.69 -0.38 -10.07
C PHE A 417 -77.92 -1.17 -8.77
N MET A 418 -77.98 -0.49 -7.62
CA MET A 418 -78.21 -1.12 -6.32
C MET A 418 -79.66 -1.56 -6.08
N GLN A 419 -80.63 -1.02 -6.84
CA GLN A 419 -82.03 -1.43 -6.78
C GLN A 419 -82.31 -2.76 -7.50
N ASP A 420 -81.43 -3.17 -8.42
CA ASP A 420 -81.52 -4.47 -9.07
C ASP A 420 -80.90 -5.58 -8.20
N LYS A 421 -81.77 -6.44 -7.65
CA LYS A 421 -81.36 -7.56 -6.77
C LYS A 421 -80.46 -8.59 -7.46
N SER A 422 -80.42 -8.60 -8.80
CA SER A 422 -79.57 -9.51 -9.59
C SER A 422 -78.18 -8.95 -9.87
N SER A 423 -77.99 -7.63 -9.73
CA SER A 423 -76.71 -6.96 -9.96
C SER A 423 -75.71 -7.23 -8.82
N ARG A 424 -74.41 -7.29 -9.15
CA ARG A 424 -73.30 -7.46 -8.19
C ARG A 424 -72.22 -6.44 -8.50
N LEU A 425 -71.69 -5.81 -7.46
CA LEU A 425 -70.52 -4.94 -7.61
C LEU A 425 -69.32 -5.82 -7.96
N GLU A 426 -68.67 -5.53 -9.08
CA GLU A 426 -67.48 -6.22 -9.53
C GLU A 426 -66.28 -5.30 -9.36
N PHE A 427 -65.49 -5.55 -8.33
CA PHE A 427 -64.20 -4.88 -8.14
C PHE A 427 -63.13 -5.72 -8.85
N CYS A 428 -62.37 -5.11 -9.75
CA CYS A 428 -61.25 -5.76 -10.43
C CYS A 428 -60.08 -6.04 -9.47
#